data_AF-A0A5P1X1Z4-F1
#
_entry.id   AF-A0A5P1X1Z4-F1
#
_cell.length_a   1.000
_cell.length_b   1.000
_cell.length_c   1.000
_cell.angle_alpha   90.00
_cell.angle_beta   90.00
_cell.angle_gamma   90.00
#
_symmetry.space_group_name_H-M   'P 1'
#
loop_
_entity.id
_entity.type
_entity.pdbx_description
1 polymer ?
#
loop_
_entity_poly.entity_id
_entity_poly.type
_entity_poly.pdbx_seq_one_letter_code
_entity_poly.pdbx_strand_id
1 'polypeptide(L)'
;MDSDELLIKAISVYMSTLKSLDTFISEPAAKYFLSFEQYLILHDISTQKKIMLMDIAQQRGVTRSAISRQIKVLLKHKYVYQKADPLDRRRLLLHLTKSGKEVEEEISKNVATRFSGWVNIFGENKAGEILDFIEEFDNRVVREEAKKKKAAKDAELKAAKAAAKKAAKKAQDLQDAQDALLKEEAEAAEQQKINKCS
;
A
#
# COMPACT_ATOMS: atom_id res chain seq x y z
N MET A 1 0.62 29.20 -23.59
CA MET A 1 1.70 28.73 -22.71
C MET A 1 2.34 27.54 -23.39
N ASP A 2 3.67 27.55 -23.48
CA ASP A 2 4.43 26.37 -23.88
C ASP A 2 4.72 25.47 -22.66
N SER A 3 5.17 24.25 -22.89
CA SER A 3 5.39 23.20 -21.89
C SER A 3 6.31 23.65 -20.75
N ASP A 4 7.37 24.41 -21.06
CA ASP A 4 8.31 24.91 -20.05
C ASP A 4 7.66 25.92 -19.09
N GLU A 5 6.79 26.77 -19.63
CA GLU A 5 6.04 27.76 -18.84
C GLU A 5 5.03 27.06 -17.91
N LEU A 6 4.40 26.00 -18.40
CA LEU A 6 3.50 25.16 -17.59
C LEU A 6 4.27 24.43 -16.47
N LEU A 7 5.47 23.93 -16.75
CA LEU A 7 6.32 23.28 -15.75
C LEU A 7 6.70 24.24 -14.61
N ILE A 8 7.14 25.45 -14.95
CA ILE A 8 7.50 26.48 -13.96
C ILE A 8 6.29 26.80 -13.07
N LYS A 9 5.11 26.97 -13.69
CA LYS A 9 3.87 27.23 -12.96
C LYS A 9 3.51 26.05 -12.05
N ALA A 10 3.64 24.81 -12.54
CA ALA A 10 3.36 23.60 -11.76
C ALA A 10 4.27 23.49 -10.53
N ILE A 11 5.57 23.76 -10.68
CA ILE A 11 6.54 23.78 -9.56
C ILE A 11 6.13 24.82 -8.52
N SER A 12 5.77 26.03 -8.97
CA SER A 12 5.33 27.11 -8.07
C SER A 12 4.05 26.74 -7.30
N VAL A 13 3.06 26.17 -7.98
CA VAL A 13 1.81 25.70 -7.35
C VAL A 13 2.09 24.57 -6.36
N TYR A 14 2.99 23.64 -6.70
CA TYR A 14 3.40 22.58 -5.78
C TYR A 14 4.02 23.13 -4.50
N MET A 15 4.99 24.04 -4.62
CA MET A 15 5.73 24.60 -3.49
C MET A 15 4.85 25.47 -2.58
N SER A 16 3.92 26.23 -3.15
CA SER A 16 3.08 27.17 -2.40
C SER A 16 1.80 26.53 -1.83
N THR A 17 1.20 25.58 -2.55
CA THR A 17 -0.15 25.10 -2.27
C THR A 17 -0.21 23.59 -2.04
N LEU A 18 0.16 22.77 -3.03
CA LEU A 18 -0.07 21.31 -2.96
C LEU A 18 0.72 20.66 -1.82
N LYS A 19 1.94 21.12 -1.54
CA LYS A 19 2.77 20.61 -0.45
C LYS A 19 2.10 20.77 0.93
N SER A 20 1.30 21.81 1.10
CA SER A 20 0.61 22.13 2.37
C SER A 20 -0.83 21.59 2.42
N LEU A 21 -1.30 20.98 1.33
CA LEU A 21 -2.68 20.52 1.22
C LEU A 21 -3.01 19.46 2.28
N ASP A 22 -2.07 18.56 2.60
CA ASP A 22 -2.24 17.51 3.62
C ASP A 22 -2.54 18.08 5.01
N THR A 23 -1.78 19.09 5.44
CA THR A 23 -2.01 19.79 6.71
C THR A 23 -3.39 20.46 6.72
N PHE A 24 -3.77 21.04 5.58
CA PHE A 24 -5.02 21.76 5.45
C PHE A 24 -6.25 20.85 5.47
N ILE A 25 -6.21 19.69 4.80
CA ILE A 25 -7.30 18.70 4.82
C ILE A 25 -7.36 17.94 6.15
N SER A 26 -6.23 17.80 6.85
CA SER A 26 -6.16 17.15 8.16
C SER A 26 -6.64 18.03 9.32
N GLU A 27 -6.76 19.34 9.13
CA GLU A 27 -7.11 20.30 10.18
C GLU A 27 -8.38 19.92 10.98
N PRO A 28 -9.50 19.50 10.34
CA PRO A 28 -10.72 19.12 11.07
C PRO A 28 -10.52 17.92 12.00
N ALA A 29 -9.61 17.01 11.64
CA ALA A 29 -9.30 15.80 12.39
C ALA A 29 -8.20 16.02 13.45
N ALA A 30 -7.39 17.07 13.29
CA ALA A 30 -6.21 17.34 14.13
C ALA A 30 -6.58 17.58 15.61
N LYS A 31 -7.72 18.21 15.88
CA LYS A 31 -8.27 18.38 17.25
C LYS A 31 -8.46 17.05 18.00
N TYR A 32 -8.66 15.96 17.26
CA TYR A 32 -8.86 14.61 17.79
C TYR A 32 -7.59 13.75 17.75
N PHE A 33 -6.43 14.37 17.44
CA PHE A 33 -5.17 13.68 17.23
C PHE A 33 -5.23 12.63 16.12
N LEU A 34 -6.09 12.87 15.13
CA LEU A 34 -6.27 12.00 13.98
C LEU A 34 -5.68 12.63 12.72
N SER A 35 -5.09 11.79 11.86
CA SER A 35 -4.78 12.19 10.48
C SER A 35 -6.05 12.18 9.62
N PHE A 36 -6.01 12.84 8.45
CA PHE A 36 -7.11 12.77 7.49
C PHE A 36 -7.44 11.32 7.08
N GLU A 37 -6.42 10.50 6.83
CA GLU A 37 -6.60 9.06 6.53
C GLU A 37 -7.34 8.31 7.64
N GLN A 38 -7.05 8.61 8.91
CA GLN A 38 -7.72 7.99 10.05
C GLN A 38 -9.18 8.44 10.18
N TYR A 39 -9.47 9.71 9.90
CA TYR A 39 -10.83 10.20 9.77
C TYR A 39 -11.59 9.44 8.66
N LEU A 40 -10.99 9.31 7.47
CA LEU A 40 -11.65 8.61 6.36
C LEU A 40 -11.95 7.14 6.73
N ILE A 41 -11.11 6.49 7.55
CA ILE A 41 -11.39 5.14 8.06
C ILE A 41 -12.58 5.13 9.02
N LEU A 42 -12.71 6.13 9.91
CA LEU A 42 -13.90 6.26 10.77
C LEU A 42 -15.16 6.43 9.93
N HIS A 43 -15.08 7.24 8.88
CA HIS A 43 -16.19 7.47 7.95
C HIS A 43 -16.58 6.20 7.16
N ASP A 44 -15.62 5.38 6.74
CA ASP A 44 -15.92 4.08 6.12
C ASP A 44 -16.67 3.15 7.09
N ILE A 45 -16.27 3.14 8.37
CA ILE A 45 -16.91 2.30 9.39
C ILE A 45 -18.31 2.86 9.76
N SER A 46 -18.53 4.18 9.71
CA SER A 46 -19.84 4.80 9.98
C SER A 46 -20.87 4.51 8.88
N THR A 47 -20.42 4.49 7.61
CA THR A 47 -21.29 4.39 6.44
C THR A 47 -21.50 2.95 5.95
N GLN A 48 -20.51 2.07 6.13
CA GLN A 48 -20.56 0.70 5.60
C GLN A 48 -20.96 -0.32 6.68
N LYS A 49 -22.03 -1.07 6.41
CA LYS A 49 -22.46 -2.16 7.31
C LYS A 49 -21.53 -3.36 7.16
N LYS A 50 -20.88 -3.76 8.26
CA LYS A 50 -20.03 -4.96 8.40
C LYS A 50 -18.70 -4.91 7.62
N ILE A 51 -17.93 -3.85 7.84
CA ILE A 51 -16.60 -3.70 7.23
C ILE A 51 -15.50 -4.36 8.07
N MET A 52 -14.55 -5.01 7.42
CA MET A 52 -13.32 -5.57 8.02
C MET A 52 -12.10 -4.74 7.61
N LEU A 53 -11.01 -4.93 8.34
CA LEU A 53 -9.71 -4.33 8.00
C LEU A 53 -9.27 -4.61 6.55
N MET A 54 -9.49 -5.86 6.09
CA MET A 54 -9.08 -6.26 4.75
C MET A 54 -9.92 -5.60 3.65
N ASP A 55 -11.19 -5.30 3.94
CA ASP A 55 -12.07 -4.63 2.99
C ASP A 55 -11.56 -3.19 2.75
N ILE A 56 -11.19 -2.49 3.83
CA ILE A 56 -10.60 -1.14 3.74
C ILE A 56 -9.25 -1.15 3.01
N ALA A 57 -8.40 -2.16 3.29
CA ALA A 57 -7.13 -2.30 2.58
C ALA A 57 -7.34 -2.45 1.06
N GLN A 58 -8.32 -3.27 0.67
CA GLN A 58 -8.64 -3.51 -0.73
C GLN A 58 -9.22 -2.26 -1.40
N GLN A 59 -10.19 -1.61 -0.77
CA GLN A 59 -10.82 -0.38 -1.28
C GLN A 59 -9.79 0.74 -1.52
N ARG A 60 -8.83 0.90 -0.62
CA ARG A 60 -7.79 1.93 -0.71
C ARG A 60 -6.55 1.53 -1.49
N GLY A 61 -6.45 0.27 -1.94
CA GLY A 61 -5.27 -0.23 -2.64
C GLY A 61 -3.98 -0.24 -1.79
N VAL A 62 -4.10 -0.33 -0.46
CA VAL A 62 -2.96 -0.30 0.48
C VAL A 62 -2.67 -1.67 1.07
N THR A 63 -1.49 -1.83 1.69
CA THR A 63 -1.13 -3.08 2.35
C THR A 63 -1.91 -3.29 3.66
N ARG A 64 -2.08 -4.55 4.05
CA ARG A 64 -2.64 -4.93 5.37
C ARG A 64 -1.90 -4.25 6.52
N SER A 65 -0.57 -4.19 6.45
CA SER A 65 0.26 -3.57 7.49
C SER A 65 0.04 -2.06 7.60
N ALA A 66 -0.13 -1.37 6.46
CA ALA A 66 -0.41 0.06 6.44
C ALA A 66 -1.75 0.37 7.10
N ILE A 67 -2.83 -0.32 6.69
CA ILE A 67 -4.14 -0.08 7.29
C ILE A 67 -4.20 -0.53 8.75
N SER A 68 -3.51 -1.61 9.10
CA SER A 68 -3.45 -2.09 10.49
C SER A 68 -2.79 -1.08 11.41
N ARG A 69 -1.78 -0.34 10.93
CA ARG A 69 -1.16 0.75 11.69
C ARG A 69 -2.16 1.87 11.97
N GLN A 70 -2.93 2.27 10.97
CA GLN A 70 -3.95 3.33 11.13
C GLN A 70 -5.07 2.91 12.08
N ILE A 71 -5.62 1.70 11.90
CA ILE A 71 -6.68 1.17 12.78
C ILE A 71 -6.18 1.01 14.22
N LYS A 72 -4.91 0.63 14.43
CA LYS A 72 -4.32 0.52 15.78
C LYS A 72 -4.38 1.85 16.55
N VAL A 73 -4.22 2.98 15.86
CA VAL A 73 -4.39 4.31 16.48
C VAL A 73 -5.85 4.49 16.91
N LEU A 74 -6.81 4.23 16.04
CA LEU A 74 -8.25 4.34 16.35
C LEU A 74 -8.69 3.43 17.51
N LEU A 75 -8.16 2.22 17.59
CA LEU A 75 -8.37 1.29 18.71
C LEU A 75 -7.77 1.85 20.01
N LYS A 76 -6.54 2.41 19.96
CA LYS A 76 -5.87 3.02 21.11
C LYS A 76 -6.65 4.21 21.67
N HIS A 77 -7.22 5.04 20.79
CA HIS A 77 -8.08 6.17 21.16
C HIS A 77 -9.50 5.75 21.58
N LYS A 78 -9.84 4.45 21.51
CA LYS A 78 -11.18 3.91 21.81
C LYS A 78 -12.28 4.50 20.92
N TYR A 79 -11.95 4.89 19.69
CA TYR A 79 -12.95 5.29 18.69
C TYR A 79 -13.51 4.09 17.92
N VAL A 80 -12.72 3.03 17.81
CA VAL A 80 -13.11 1.79 17.13
C VAL A 80 -12.99 0.62 18.10
N TYR A 81 -13.82 -0.40 17.89
CA TYR A 81 -13.64 -1.73 18.46
C TYR A 81 -13.82 -2.80 17.39
N GLN A 82 -13.34 -4.00 17.69
CA GLN A 82 -13.50 -5.18 16.83
C GLN A 82 -14.44 -6.18 17.49
N LYS A 83 -15.32 -6.77 16.69
CA LYS A 83 -16.23 -7.85 17.13
C LYS A 83 -16.17 -9.00 16.14
N ALA A 84 -16.08 -10.21 16.65
CA ALA A 84 -16.19 -11.41 15.83
C ALA A 84 -17.56 -11.48 15.14
N ASP A 85 -17.58 -11.80 13.85
CA ASP A 85 -18.82 -12.06 13.12
C ASP A 85 -19.54 -13.27 13.74
N PRO A 86 -20.83 -13.17 14.08
CA PRO A 86 -21.61 -14.30 14.58
C PRO A 86 -21.61 -15.53 13.65
N LEU A 87 -21.44 -15.33 12.34
CA LEU A 87 -21.45 -16.40 11.34
C LEU A 87 -20.06 -17.04 11.13
N ASP A 88 -18.98 -16.29 11.35
CA ASP A 88 -17.61 -16.80 11.28
C ASP A 88 -16.70 -15.99 12.21
N ARG A 89 -16.34 -16.58 13.36
CA ARG A 89 -15.55 -15.90 14.39
C ARG A 89 -14.14 -15.48 13.93
N ARG A 90 -13.65 -16.02 12.80
CA ARG A 90 -12.36 -15.61 12.20
C ARG A 90 -12.46 -14.24 11.55
N ARG A 91 -13.67 -13.77 11.25
CA ARG A 91 -13.92 -12.44 10.69
C ARG A 91 -14.09 -11.44 11.82
N LEU A 92 -13.21 -10.44 11.87
CA LEU A 92 -13.27 -9.34 12.83
C LEU A 92 -13.86 -8.11 12.15
N LEU A 93 -15.11 -7.82 12.47
CA LEU A 93 -15.84 -6.65 12.01
C LEU A 93 -15.42 -5.43 12.84
N LEU A 94 -15.23 -4.30 12.15
CA LEU A 94 -14.95 -3.02 12.76
C LEU A 94 -16.26 -2.30 13.09
N HIS A 95 -16.27 -1.66 14.25
CA HIS A 95 -17.41 -0.89 14.72
C HIS A 95 -16.94 0.40 15.40
N LEU A 96 -17.69 1.49 15.23
CA LEU A 96 -17.48 2.69 16.01
C LEU A 96 -17.99 2.50 17.44
N THR A 97 -17.22 2.99 18.41
CA THR A 97 -17.75 3.22 19.76
C THR A 97 -18.69 4.44 19.75
N LYS A 98 -19.36 4.71 20.87
CA LYS A 98 -20.17 5.92 21.02
C LYS A 98 -19.33 7.19 20.77
N SER A 99 -18.16 7.29 21.40
CA SER A 99 -17.25 8.42 21.21
C SER A 99 -16.69 8.47 19.78
N GLY A 100 -16.40 7.31 19.16
CA GLY A 100 -15.95 7.26 17.77
C GLY A 100 -16.99 7.80 16.80
N LYS A 101 -18.28 7.53 17.06
CA LYS A 101 -19.39 8.08 16.28
C LYS A 101 -19.53 9.59 16.45
N GLU A 102 -19.49 10.09 17.68
CA GLU A 102 -19.56 11.53 17.96
C GLU A 102 -18.40 12.30 17.29
N VAL A 103 -17.19 11.75 17.35
CA VAL A 103 -16.00 12.33 16.71
C VAL A 103 -16.11 12.29 15.19
N GLU A 104 -16.56 11.18 14.61
CA GLU A 104 -16.76 11.08 13.16
C GLU A 104 -17.79 12.10 12.66
N GLU A 105 -18.94 12.22 13.34
CA GLU A 105 -19.98 13.19 12.98
C GLU A 105 -19.49 14.64 13.05
N GLU A 106 -18.72 15.01 14.09
CA GLU A 106 -18.16 16.36 14.23
C GLU A 106 -17.11 16.65 13.14
N ILE A 107 -16.21 15.71 12.86
CA ILE A 107 -15.20 15.87 11.80
C ILE A 107 -15.89 15.96 10.43
N SER A 108 -16.84 15.06 10.12
CA SER A 108 -17.56 15.07 8.85
C SER A 108 -18.32 16.38 8.62
N LYS A 109 -18.97 16.92 9.66
CA LYS A 109 -19.64 18.22 9.57
C LYS A 109 -18.65 19.34 9.25
N ASN A 110 -17.48 19.35 9.89
CA ASN A 110 -16.45 20.36 9.64
C ASN A 110 -15.83 20.23 8.24
N VAL A 111 -15.57 19.00 7.79
CA VAL A 111 -15.09 18.73 6.42
C VAL A 111 -16.11 19.21 5.38
N ALA A 112 -17.40 18.86 5.56
CA ALA A 112 -18.46 19.31 4.66
C ALA A 112 -18.61 20.83 4.65
N THR A 113 -18.55 21.48 5.81
CA THR A 113 -18.65 22.95 5.93
C THR A 113 -17.51 23.64 5.21
N ARG A 114 -16.27 23.14 5.37
CA ARG A 114 -15.09 23.67 4.66
C ARG A 114 -15.21 23.48 3.16
N PHE A 115 -15.62 22.29 2.71
CA PHE A 115 -15.82 22.00 1.29
C PHE A 115 -16.88 22.93 0.68
N SER A 116 -18.05 23.07 1.30
CA SER A 116 -19.09 24.00 0.87
C SER A 116 -18.59 25.45 0.85
N GLY A 117 -17.75 25.85 1.80
CA GLY A 117 -17.09 27.15 1.79
C GLY A 117 -16.26 27.39 0.53
N TRP A 118 -15.54 26.38 0.03
CA TRP A 118 -14.79 26.49 -1.22
C TRP A 118 -15.70 26.50 -2.44
N VAL A 119 -16.73 25.66 -2.46
CA VAL A 119 -17.73 25.66 -3.54
C VAL A 119 -18.40 27.04 -3.64
N ASN A 120 -18.68 27.71 -2.52
CA ASN A 120 -19.22 29.06 -2.52
C ASN A 120 -18.26 30.12 -3.09
N ILE A 121 -16.94 29.91 -2.95
CA ILE A 121 -15.92 30.85 -3.46
C ILE A 121 -15.68 30.64 -4.96
N PHE A 122 -15.58 29.39 -5.41
CA PHE A 122 -15.16 29.05 -6.78
C PHE A 122 -16.33 28.70 -7.72
N GLY A 123 -17.51 28.41 -7.16
CA GLY A 123 -18.69 27.93 -7.88
C GLY A 123 -18.66 26.41 -8.13
N GLU A 124 -19.85 25.82 -8.21
CA GLU A 124 -20.05 24.38 -8.46
C GLU A 124 -19.43 23.92 -9.77
N ASN A 125 -19.53 24.72 -10.83
CA ASN A 125 -18.97 24.38 -12.15
C ASN A 125 -17.45 24.18 -12.07
N LYS A 126 -16.71 25.11 -11.44
CA LYS A 126 -15.26 25.00 -11.32
C LYS A 126 -14.86 23.85 -10.40
N ALA A 127 -15.62 23.62 -9.32
CA ALA A 127 -15.40 22.47 -8.45
C ALA A 127 -15.55 21.15 -9.21
N GLY A 128 -16.62 21.02 -10.00
CA GLY A 128 -16.86 19.86 -10.88
C GLY A 128 -15.72 19.66 -11.88
N GLU A 129 -15.36 20.70 -12.64
CA GLU A 129 -14.27 20.62 -13.63
C GLU A 129 -12.94 20.13 -13.02
N ILE A 130 -12.61 20.56 -11.80
CA ILE A 130 -11.39 20.13 -11.11
C ILE A 130 -11.48 18.66 -10.70
N LEU A 131 -12.62 18.22 -10.19
CA LEU A 131 -12.84 16.82 -9.78
C LEU A 131 -12.78 15.89 -11.00
N ASP A 132 -13.46 16.25 -12.09
CA ASP A 132 -13.46 15.51 -13.35
C ASP A 132 -12.03 15.41 -13.91
N PHE A 133 -11.28 16.51 -13.89
CA PHE A 133 -9.89 16.51 -14.33
C PHE A 133 -9.00 15.60 -13.47
N ILE A 134 -9.13 15.66 -12.14
CA ILE A 134 -8.33 14.81 -11.23
C ILE A 134 -8.66 13.34 -11.46
N GLU A 135 -9.94 12.98 -11.66
CA GLU A 135 -10.35 11.62 -11.96
C GLU A 135 -9.83 11.13 -13.33
N GLU A 136 -9.90 11.98 -14.37
CA GLU A 136 -9.31 11.69 -15.67
C GLU A 136 -7.79 11.48 -15.57
N PHE A 137 -7.10 12.34 -14.82
CA PHE A 137 -5.67 12.28 -14.60
C PHE A 137 -5.26 10.99 -13.86
N ASP A 138 -5.97 10.61 -12.80
CA ASP A 138 -5.73 9.34 -12.09
C ASP A 138 -5.84 8.15 -13.06
N ASN A 139 -6.90 8.13 -13.86
CA ASN A 139 -7.19 7.03 -14.78
C ASN A 139 -6.17 6.91 -15.92
N ARG A 140 -5.78 8.03 -16.55
CA ARG A 140 -4.91 8.02 -17.74
C ARG A 140 -3.43 8.03 -17.44
N VAL A 141 -3.02 8.67 -16.34
CA VAL A 141 -1.60 8.87 -16.03
C VAL A 141 -1.18 7.99 -14.86
N VAL A 142 -1.79 8.18 -13.69
CA VAL A 142 -1.32 7.55 -12.45
C VAL A 142 -1.45 6.02 -12.52
N ARG A 143 -2.63 5.51 -12.92
CA ARG A 143 -2.87 4.07 -13.01
C ARG A 143 -2.07 3.40 -14.12
N GLU A 144 -1.91 4.05 -15.27
CA GLU A 144 -1.11 3.53 -16.37
C GLU A 144 0.38 3.46 -16.01
N GLU A 145 0.92 4.48 -15.35
CA GLU A 145 2.28 4.43 -14.83
C GLU A 145 2.46 3.34 -13.76
N ALA A 146 1.49 3.18 -12.87
CA ALA A 146 1.52 2.13 -11.84
C ALA A 146 1.51 0.73 -12.47
N LYS A 147 0.69 0.51 -13.51
CA LYS A 147 0.68 -0.75 -14.29
C LYS A 147 2.03 -1.02 -14.93
N LYS A 148 2.65 -0.01 -15.57
CA LYS A 148 3.99 -0.12 -16.18
C LYS A 148 5.05 -0.49 -15.14
N LYS A 149 5.07 0.20 -13.99
CA LYS A 149 6.00 -0.09 -12.88
C LYS A 149 5.81 -1.51 -12.32
N LYS A 150 4.56 -1.95 -12.16
CA LYS A 150 4.26 -3.32 -11.72
C LYS A 150 4.75 -4.36 -12.73
N ALA A 151 4.45 -4.17 -14.01
CA ALA A 151 4.89 -5.08 -15.07
C ALA A 151 6.43 -5.18 -15.14
N ALA A 152 7.14 -4.05 -15.00
CA ALA A 152 8.60 -4.03 -14.95
C ALA A 152 9.14 -4.83 -13.75
N LYS A 153 8.57 -4.61 -12.56
CA LYS A 153 8.96 -5.33 -11.33
C LYS A 153 8.68 -6.83 -11.41
N ASP A 154 7.54 -7.22 -11.97
CA ASP A 154 7.17 -8.63 -12.15
C ASP A 154 8.10 -9.33 -13.16
N ALA A 155 8.49 -8.63 -14.24
CA ALA A 155 9.45 -9.13 -15.21
C ALA A 155 10.85 -9.31 -14.61
N GLU A 156 11.32 -8.33 -13.83
CA GLU A 156 12.60 -8.40 -13.11
C GLU A 156 12.64 -9.57 -12.13
N LEU A 157 11.58 -9.74 -11.33
CA LEU A 157 11.48 -10.85 -10.38
C LEU A 157 11.48 -12.22 -11.09
N LYS A 158 10.80 -12.33 -12.24
CA LYS A 158 10.79 -13.55 -13.05
C LYS A 158 12.18 -13.87 -13.61
N ALA A 159 12.89 -12.86 -14.11
CA ALA A 159 14.26 -13.00 -14.60
C ALA A 159 15.23 -13.44 -13.49
N ALA A 160 15.15 -12.80 -12.32
CA ALA A 160 15.98 -13.15 -11.16
C ALA A 160 15.74 -14.60 -10.70
N LYS A 161 14.47 -15.05 -10.63
CA LYS A 161 14.13 -16.45 -10.30
C LYS A 161 14.68 -17.44 -11.32
N ALA A 162 14.61 -17.13 -12.62
CA ALA A 162 15.15 -17.98 -13.67
C ALA A 162 16.69 -18.08 -13.59
N ALA A 163 17.37 -16.96 -13.34
CA ALA A 163 18.81 -16.92 -13.14
C ALA A 163 19.25 -17.73 -11.91
N ALA A 164 18.55 -17.58 -10.78
CA ALA A 164 18.81 -18.34 -9.57
C ALA A 164 18.64 -19.85 -9.79
N LYS A 165 17.59 -20.27 -10.50
CA LYS A 165 17.38 -21.69 -10.85
C LYS A 165 18.50 -22.24 -11.73
N LYS A 166 18.98 -21.46 -12.71
CA LYS A 166 20.11 -21.86 -13.58
C LYS A 166 21.42 -21.96 -12.80
N ALA A 167 21.67 -21.03 -11.89
CA ALA A 167 22.84 -21.04 -11.02
C ALA A 167 22.83 -22.23 -10.06
N ALA A 168 21.68 -22.52 -9.42
CA ALA A 168 21.52 -23.67 -8.55
C ALA A 168 21.76 -24.99 -9.30
N LYS A 169 21.23 -25.13 -10.52
CA LYS A 169 21.52 -26.31 -11.36
C LYS A 169 23.01 -26.43 -11.66
N LYS A 170 23.67 -25.34 -12.08
CA LYS A 170 25.11 -25.37 -12.38
C LYS A 170 25.96 -25.71 -11.15
N ALA A 171 25.57 -25.22 -9.97
CA ALA A 171 26.25 -25.55 -8.72
C ALA A 171 26.07 -27.03 -8.36
N GLN A 172 24.87 -27.58 -8.54
CA GLN A 172 24.61 -29.00 -8.36
C GLN A 172 25.44 -29.84 -9.33
N ASP A 173 25.43 -29.51 -10.62
CA ASP A 173 26.20 -30.24 -11.64
C ASP A 173 27.71 -30.23 -11.31
N LEU A 174 28.24 -29.13 -10.73
CA LEU A 174 29.64 -29.03 -10.33
C LEU A 174 29.94 -29.84 -9.06
N GLN A 175 29.02 -29.84 -8.09
CA GLN A 175 29.14 -30.65 -6.88
C GLN A 175 29.12 -32.14 -7.23
N ASP A 176 28.19 -32.57 -8.08
CA ASP A 176 28.07 -33.95 -8.53
C ASP A 176 29.36 -34.41 -9.25
N ALA A 177 29.98 -33.53 -10.03
CA ALA A 177 31.27 -33.81 -10.69
C ALA A 177 32.45 -33.91 -9.70
N GLN A 178 32.49 -33.05 -8.67
CA GLN A 178 33.50 -33.13 -7.62
C GLN A 178 33.36 -34.41 -6.79
N ASP A 179 32.12 -34.78 -6.43
CA ASP A 179 31.84 -35.99 -5.67
C ASP A 179 32.19 -37.25 -6.47
N ALA A 180 32.01 -37.24 -7.80
CA ALA A 180 32.44 -38.32 -8.68
C ALA A 180 33.97 -38.46 -8.73
N LEU A 181 34.71 -37.35 -8.89
CA LEU A 181 36.17 -37.33 -8.86
C LEU A 181 36.74 -37.87 -7.55
N LEU A 182 36.18 -37.45 -6.41
CA LEU A 182 36.61 -37.92 -5.09
C LEU A 182 36.39 -39.43 -4.91
N LYS A 183 35.31 -39.98 -5.49
CA LYS A 183 35.07 -41.43 -5.49
C LYS A 183 36.09 -42.18 -6.34
N GLU A 184 36.38 -41.70 -7.55
CA GLU A 184 37.40 -42.30 -8.42
C GLU A 184 38.79 -42.29 -7.76
N GLU A 185 39.18 -41.18 -7.11
CA GLU A 185 40.44 -41.09 -6.37
C GLU A 185 40.49 -42.06 -5.18
N ALA A 186 39.38 -42.22 -4.45
CA ALA A 186 39.30 -43.15 -3.33
C ALA A 186 39.42 -44.61 -3.79
N GLU A 187 38.71 -44.99 -4.85
CA GLU A 187 38.79 -46.32 -5.46
C GLU A 187 40.21 -46.63 -5.98
N ALA A 188 40.85 -45.66 -6.65
CA ALA A 188 42.23 -45.81 -7.13
C ALA A 188 43.23 -45.98 -5.97
N ALA A 189 43.06 -45.25 -4.88
CA ALA A 189 43.90 -45.35 -3.69
C ALA A 189 43.74 -46.71 -2.98
N GLU A 190 42.52 -47.26 -2.96
CA GLU A 190 42.24 -48.59 -2.40
C GLU A 190 42.85 -49.70 -3.25
N GLN A 191 42.71 -49.61 -4.58
CA GLN A 191 43.32 -50.57 -5.52
C GLN A 191 44.86 -50.57 -5.43
N GLN A 192 45.48 -49.41 -5.23
CA GLN A 192 46.93 -49.31 -5.01
C GLN A 192 47.37 -49.96 -3.69
N LYS A 193 46.55 -49.92 -2.64
CA LYS A 193 46.84 -50.61 -1.38
C LYS A 193 46.77 -52.13 -1.55
N ILE A 194 45.78 -52.62 -2.29
CA ILE A 194 45.62 -54.06 -2.58
C ILE A 194 46.83 -54.60 -3.36
N ASN A 195 47.28 -53.89 -4.40
CA ASN A 195 48.42 -54.31 -5.22
C ASN A 195 49.79 -54.26 -4.52
N LYS A 196 49.91 -53.55 -3.39
CA LYS A 196 51.15 -53.51 -2.58
C LYS A 196 51.21 -54.61 -1.50
N CYS A 197 50.11 -55.32 -1.26
CA CYS A 197 50.00 -56.39 -0.27
C CYS A 197 50.03 -57.81 -0.87
N SER A 198 50.10 -57.93 -2.21
CA SER A 198 50.36 -59.18 -2.94
C SER A 198 51.80 -59.22 -3.43
#